data_AF-A0A9D8KIS8-F1
#
_entry.id   AF-A0A9D8KIS8-F1
#
_cell.length_a   1.000
_cell.length_b   1.000
_cell.length_c   1.000
_cell.angle_alpha   90.00
_cell.angle_beta   90.00
_cell.angle_gamma   90.00
#
_symmetry.space_group_name_H-M   'P 1'
#
loop_
_entity.id
_entity.type
_entity.pdbx_description
1 polymer ?
#
loop_
_entity_poly.entity_id
_entity_poly.type
_entity_poly.pdbx_seq_one_letter_code
_entity_poly.pdbx_strand_id
1 'polypeptide(L)' 'MEKWIDSYKVVIERGKGGYYVGIVPALKGCHSQGKTMDELLFNIREAVELCLEVEDE' A
#
# COMPACT_ATOMS: atom_id res chain seq x y z
N MET A 1 -24.21 3.72 10.48
CA MET A 1 -22.79 3.84 10.86
C MET A 1 -21.99 3.12 9.78
N GLU A 2 -22.06 3.64 8.57
CA GLU A 2 -21.37 3.06 7.42
C GLU A 2 -20.00 3.74 7.40
N LYS A 3 -19.05 3.16 8.14
CA LYS A 3 -17.66 3.62 8.12
C LYS A 3 -17.15 3.49 6.68
N TRP A 4 -16.68 4.61 6.15
CA TRP A 4 -16.06 4.82 4.84
C TRP A 4 -15.38 3.56 4.27
N ILE A 5 -15.89 3.08 3.14
CA ILE A 5 -15.18 2.09 2.32
C ILE A 5 -14.31 2.88 1.36
N ASP A 6 -13.16 3.34 1.84
CA ASP A 6 -12.14 3.90 0.96
C ASP A 6 -11.32 2.77 0.34
N SER A 7 -11.25 2.77 -0.98
CA SER A 7 -10.49 1.78 -1.75
C SER A 7 -9.36 2.48 -2.51
N TYR A 8 -8.13 2.13 -2.15
CA TYR A 8 -6.95 2.63 -2.83
C TYR A 8 -6.55 1.70 -3.97
N LYS A 9 -6.23 2.29 -5.13
CA LYS A 9 -5.63 1.55 -6.23
C LYS A 9 -4.15 1.34 -5.96
N VAL A 10 -3.71 0.10 -6.09
CA VAL A 10 -2.30 -0.29 -5.97
C VAL A 10 -1.79 -0.66 -7.36
N VAL A 11 -0.72 0.01 -7.80
CA VAL A 11 0.04 -0.38 -8.98
C VAL A 11 1.12 -1.36 -8.53
N ILE A 12 1.15 -2.54 -9.15
CA ILE A 12 2.05 -3.63 -8.74
C ILE A 12 2.99 -3.96 -9.89
N GLU A 13 4.28 -4.01 -9.57
CA GLU A 13 5.35 -4.43 -10.48
C GLU A 13 6.10 -5.63 -9.91
N ARG A 14 6.59 -6.50 -10.80
CA ARG A 14 7.54 -7.55 -10.40
C ARG A 14 8.93 -6.92 -10.28
N GLY A 15 9.41 -6.83 -9.04
CA GLY A 15 10.76 -6.42 -8.72
C GLY A 15 11.80 -7.52 -8.96
N LYS A 16 13.05 -7.21 -8.64
CA LYS A 16 14.16 -8.18 -8.72
C LYS A 16 14.10 -9.18 -7.57
N GLY A 17 14.74 -10.34 -7.73
CA GLY A 17 14.91 -11.32 -6.65
C GLY A 17 13.61 -11.98 -6.16
N GLY A 18 12.56 -11.99 -6.99
CA GLY A 18 11.28 -12.61 -6.65
C GLY A 18 10.35 -11.74 -5.79
N TYR A 19 10.65 -10.44 -5.66
CA TYR A 19 9.77 -9.50 -4.97
C TYR A 19 8.70 -8.91 -5.89
N TYR A 20 7.57 -8.57 -5.31
CA TYR A 20 6.59 -7.63 -5.83
C TYR A 20 6.80 -6.28 -5.15
N VAL A 21 6.65 -5.20 -5.91
CA VAL A 21 6.68 -3.82 -5.42
C VAL A 21 5.33 -3.21 -5.71
N GLY A 22 4.70 -2.62 -4.71
CA GLY A 22 3.42 -1.94 -4.81
C GLY A 22 3.57 -0.46 -4.52
N ILE A 23 2.82 0.36 -5.26
CA ILE A 23 2.76 1.81 -5.08
C ILE A 23 1.29 2.21 -5.03
N VAL A 24 0.93 3.13 -4.14
CA VAL A 24 -0.41 3.73 -4.07
C VAL A 24 -0.32 5.14 -4.64
N PRO A 25 -0.69 5.39 -5.91
CA PRO A 25 -0.44 6.68 -6.56
C PRO A 25 -1.18 7.85 -5.90
N ALA A 26 -2.28 7.57 -5.21
CA ALA A 26 -3.05 8.57 -4.48
C ALA A 26 -2.33 9.08 -3.22
N LEU A 27 -1.40 8.29 -2.65
CA LEU A 27 -0.65 8.63 -1.44
C LEU A 27 0.82 8.81 -1.79
N LYS A 28 1.27 10.07 -1.84
CA LYS A 28 2.61 10.40 -2.30
C LYS A 28 3.67 9.74 -1.43
N GLY A 29 4.51 8.90 -2.06
CA GLY A 29 5.57 8.18 -1.35
C GLY A 29 5.11 6.92 -0.64
N CYS A 30 3.83 6.54 -0.72
CA CYS A 30 3.35 5.26 -0.20
C CYS A 30 3.72 4.13 -1.16
N HIS A 31 4.73 3.36 -0.77
CA HIS A 31 5.21 2.19 -1.49
C HIS A 31 5.59 1.11 -0.50
N SER A 32 5.48 -0.14 -0.94
CA SER A 32 5.92 -1.29 -0.15
C SER A 32 6.30 -2.45 -1.05
N GLN A 33 6.80 -3.53 -0.45
CA GLN A 33 7.24 -4.72 -1.18
C GLN A 33 6.95 -6.01 -0.40
N GLY A 34 6.88 -7.14 -1.11
CA GLY A 34 6.70 -8.47 -0.51
C GLY A 34 7.14 -9.57 -1.48
N LYS A 35 7.50 -10.75 -0.98
CA LYS A 35 7.84 -11.92 -1.82
C LYS A 35 6.59 -12.61 -2.37
N THR A 36 5.44 -12.39 -1.75
CA THR A 36 4.14 -12.86 -2.23
C THR A 36 3.18 -11.69 -2.42
N MET A 37 2.08 -11.94 -3.16
CA MET A 37 1.03 -10.94 -3.32
C MET A 37 0.38 -10.60 -1.97
N ASP A 38 0.13 -11.59 -1.13
CA ASP A 38 -0.49 -11.38 0.19
C ASP A 38 0.41 -10.56 1.12
N GLU A 39 1.71 -10.84 1.15
CA GLU A 39 2.68 -10.06 1.93
C GLU A 39 2.74 -8.61 1.43
N LEU A 40 2.77 -8.41 0.11
CA LEU A 40 2.75 -7.06 -0.45
C LEU A 40 1.48 -6.30 -0.04
N LEU A 41 0.30 -6.92 -0.16
CA LEU A 41 -0.96 -6.27 0.16
C LEU A 41 -1.11 -5.97 1.65
N PHE A 42 -0.62 -6.86 2.52
CA PHE A 42 -0.53 -6.61 3.96
C PHE A 42 0.36 -5.39 4.23
N ASN A 43 1.58 -5.37 3.70
CA ASN A 43 2.50 -4.26 3.93
C ASN A 43 2.01 -2.92 3.33
N ILE A 44 1.29 -2.96 2.21
CA ILE A 44 0.66 -1.75 1.62
C ILE A 44 -0.44 -1.21 2.52
N ARG A 45 -1.24 -2.08 3.15
CA ARG A 45 -2.28 -1.63 4.08
C ARG A 45 -1.68 -0.87 5.25
N GLU A 46 -0.66 -1.45 5.90
CA GLU A 46 0.03 -0.80 7.02
C GLU A 46 0.66 0.54 6.59
N ALA A 47 1.26 0.60 5.40
CA ALA A 47 1.83 1.85 4.86
C ALA A 47 0.76 2.92 4.59
N VAL A 48 -0.41 2.53 4.08
CA VAL A 48 -1.55 3.44 3.87
C VAL A 48 -2.05 3.99 5.20
N GLU A 49 -2.24 3.13 6.20
CA GLU A 49 -2.69 3.53 7.54
C GLU A 49 -1.72 4.56 8.15
N LEU A 50 -0.41 4.30 8.10
CA LEU A 50 0.62 5.24 8.57
C LEU A 50 0.63 6.56 7.78
N CYS A 51 0.42 6.54 6.46
CA CYS A 51 0.36 7.76 5.66
C CYS A 51 -0.84 8.64 6.07
N LEU A 52 -1.98 8.03 6.35
CA LEU A 52 -3.19 8.76 6.74
C LEU A 52 -3.07 9.32 8.17
N GLU A 53 -2.45 8.58 9.09
CA GLU A 53 -2.17 9.08 10.44
C GLU A 53 -1.30 10.36 10.43
N VAL A 54 -0.36 10.46 9.48
CA VAL A 54 0.51 11.65 9.33
C VAL A 54 -0.21 12.82 8.65
N GLU A 55 -1.17 12.57 7.76
CA GLU A 55 -1.96 13.64 7.12
C GLU A 55 -2.98 14.29 8.07
N ASP A 56 -3.41 13.56 9.10
CA ASP A 56 -4.34 14.04 10.13
C ASP A 56 -3.68 14.90 11.23
N GLU A 57 -2.34 15.07 11.22
CA GLU A 57 -1.56 15.96 12.11
C GLU A 57 -1.19 17.31 11.46
#